data_AF-A0A7S4HUR1-F1
#
_entry.id   AF-A0A7S4HUR1-F1
#
_cell.length_a   1.000
_cell.length_b   1.000
_cell.length_c   1.000
_cell.angle_alpha   90.00
_cell.angle_beta   90.00
_cell.angle_gamma   90.00
#
_symmetry.space_group_name_H-M   'P 1'
#
loop_
_entity.id
_entity.type
_entity.pdbx_description
1 polymer ?
#
loop_
_entity_poly.entity_id
_entity_poly.type
_entity_poly.pdbx_seq_one_letter_code
_entity_poly.pdbx_strand_id
1 'polypeptide(L)'
;APLSHLNLSRANAPTSTPPPPTQRPHARPTHPVSTHTQRHTAGVFAGELGLHVLVVNQRQRELSILIKLALESLTTEEVITMVSTQARGIFFDGVPMRFYGSTLLGYCAAFGLRAPIALLFSNEGVRRSLNLSDPRLACSRTGFLPLHAAVANGRPDMFDYLIGRIVPLDDECRHAMRLGQAESKTDDKWSQRYICLEDSAAEYHHRTTLTANAELSLLTPLQLSAKLGDQRMARHILRDRLILNWKWGPITSYRMELTEIDSAGEHGNDLMEIVASLSANSRTQELLLDSFMQGFMHELFLSKWKRFAGRIYYYLRAIDVLYMLTILYQGFDLKNDTATGNDAEAQKWLTYLSLSLALVLTAIELASIVLKWRNDTHIRSKREKLKQM
;
A
#
# COMPACT_ATOMS: atom_id res chain seq x y z
N ALA A 1 42.26 -41.95 -51.60
CA ALA A 1 43.63 -41.89 -51.07
C ALA A 1 43.57 -41.48 -49.60
N PRO A 2 44.28 -42.15 -48.68
CA PRO A 2 43.72 -43.38 -48.11
C PRO A 2 43.70 -43.45 -46.57
N LEU A 3 42.92 -44.44 -46.13
CA LEU A 3 42.99 -45.24 -44.91
C LEU A 3 44.39 -45.48 -44.33
N SER A 4 44.49 -45.48 -42.99
CA SER A 4 45.32 -46.41 -42.20
C SER A 4 44.89 -46.34 -40.73
N HIS A 5 44.21 -47.35 -40.19
CA HIS A 5 44.79 -48.46 -39.43
C HIS A 5 45.60 -48.02 -38.20
N LEU A 6 45.07 -48.31 -37.00
CA LEU A 6 45.86 -48.89 -35.92
C LEU A 6 44.94 -49.62 -34.93
N ASN A 7 45.29 -50.88 -34.71
CA ASN A 7 44.58 -51.88 -33.95
C ASN A 7 45.45 -52.25 -32.73
N LEU A 8 44.81 -52.78 -31.69
CA LEU A 8 45.36 -53.58 -30.58
C LEU A 8 46.13 -52.85 -29.46
N SER A 9 45.53 -52.82 -28.26
CA SER A 9 45.96 -53.78 -27.23
C SER A 9 44.94 -53.96 -26.10
N ARG A 10 44.84 -55.22 -25.73
CA ARG A 10 43.94 -55.88 -24.78
C ARG A 10 44.64 -55.90 -23.41
N ALA A 11 44.01 -55.42 -22.36
CA ALA A 11 44.48 -55.65 -20.99
C ALA A 11 43.30 -55.92 -20.04
N ASN A 12 43.29 -57.19 -19.62
CA ASN A 12 42.60 -57.89 -18.54
C ASN A 12 41.81 -57.08 -17.48
N ALA A 13 40.62 -57.63 -17.19
CA ALA A 13 39.79 -57.37 -16.02
C ALA A 13 40.49 -57.74 -14.69
N PRO A 14 39.94 -57.26 -13.57
CA PRO A 14 39.36 -58.24 -12.66
C PRO A 14 37.94 -57.88 -12.19
N THR A 15 37.12 -58.93 -12.21
CA THR A 15 35.82 -59.15 -11.58
C THR A 15 35.74 -58.66 -10.13
N SER A 16 34.76 -57.80 -9.85
CA SER A 16 34.23 -57.58 -8.49
C SER A 16 32.72 -57.84 -8.48
N THR A 17 32.33 -58.81 -7.67
CA THR A 17 30.95 -59.27 -7.39
C THR A 17 30.06 -58.17 -6.77
N PRO A 18 28.75 -58.16 -7.04
CA PRO A 18 27.81 -57.20 -6.45
C PRO A 18 27.32 -57.64 -5.05
N PRO A 19 27.07 -56.71 -4.12
CA PRO A 19 26.41 -57.03 -2.84
C PRO A 19 24.87 -57.13 -3.00
N PRO A 20 24.18 -57.82 -2.07
CA PRO A 20 22.77 -58.18 -2.19
C PRO A 20 21.80 -57.00 -1.95
N PRO A 21 20.55 -57.08 -2.43
CA PRO A 21 19.58 -56.00 -2.34
C PRO A 21 19.01 -55.89 -0.93
N THR A 22 19.25 -54.75 -0.28
CA THR A 22 18.59 -54.39 0.98
C THR A 22 17.17 -53.89 0.68
N GLN A 23 16.17 -54.65 1.14
CA GLN A 23 14.76 -54.27 1.08
C GLN A 23 14.54 -52.97 1.88
N ARG A 24 14.00 -51.92 1.23
CA ARG A 24 13.51 -50.73 1.94
C ARG A 24 12.04 -50.94 2.32
N PRO A 25 11.64 -50.62 3.56
CA PRO A 25 10.25 -50.69 3.98
C PRO A 25 9.43 -49.57 3.33
N HIS A 26 8.18 -49.90 3.01
CA HIS A 26 7.15 -48.97 2.55
C HIS A 26 6.98 -47.81 3.54
N ALA A 27 7.40 -46.60 3.14
CA ALA A 27 7.06 -45.37 3.84
C ALA A 27 5.69 -44.88 3.37
N ARG A 28 4.78 -44.71 4.34
CA ARG A 28 3.51 -43.98 4.24
C ARG A 28 3.74 -42.59 3.62
N PRO A 29 2.84 -42.06 2.77
CA PRO A 29 2.96 -40.69 2.29
C PRO A 29 2.71 -39.72 3.46
N THR A 30 3.77 -39.08 3.94
CA THR A 30 3.69 -37.92 4.83
C THR A 30 3.24 -36.70 4.01
N HIS A 31 2.32 -35.93 4.61
CA HIS A 31 1.75 -34.64 4.23
C HIS A 31 2.45 -33.83 3.11
N PRO A 32 1.70 -33.17 2.20
CA PRO A 32 2.26 -32.39 1.08
C PRO A 32 2.89 -31.04 1.49
N VAL A 33 3.21 -30.84 2.76
CA VAL A 33 3.98 -29.66 3.23
C VAL A 33 5.49 -29.97 3.12
N SER A 34 5.91 -30.41 1.94
CA SER A 34 7.33 -30.48 1.61
C SER A 34 7.79 -29.07 1.25
N THR A 35 8.31 -28.35 2.25
CA THR A 35 9.08 -27.13 2.01
C THR A 35 10.27 -27.50 1.12
N HIS A 36 10.45 -26.73 0.05
CA HIS A 36 11.48 -26.93 -0.95
C HIS A 36 12.87 -26.76 -0.30
N THR A 37 13.37 -27.81 0.33
CA THR A 37 14.71 -27.91 0.91
C THR A 37 15.70 -28.35 -0.19
N GLN A 38 15.64 -27.71 -1.36
CA GLN A 38 16.83 -27.63 -2.19
C GLN A 38 17.82 -26.71 -1.48
N ARG A 39 19.11 -27.07 -1.52
CA ARG A 39 20.26 -26.50 -0.79
C ARG A 39 20.53 -25.00 -1.07
N HIS A 40 19.53 -24.15 -0.94
CA HIS A 40 19.71 -22.71 -0.78
C HIS A 40 20.14 -22.47 0.66
N THR A 41 21.11 -21.57 0.84
CA THR A 41 21.58 -21.09 2.15
C THR A 41 20.39 -20.90 3.09
N ALA A 42 20.39 -21.65 4.20
CA ALA A 42 19.29 -21.69 5.15
C ALA A 42 18.88 -20.26 5.54
N GLY A 43 17.65 -19.87 5.20
CA GLY A 43 17.07 -18.56 5.57
C GLY A 43 16.80 -17.58 4.43
N VAL A 44 17.38 -17.73 3.23
CA VAL A 44 17.18 -16.75 2.14
C VAL A 44 15.73 -16.72 1.63
N PHE A 45 15.09 -17.89 1.52
CA PHE A 45 13.72 -18.09 1.03
C PHE A 45 12.79 -18.67 2.10
N ALA A 46 13.06 -18.37 3.38
CA ALA A 46 12.26 -18.91 4.48
C ALA A 46 10.75 -18.63 4.32
N GLY A 47 9.92 -19.64 4.53
CA GLY A 47 8.45 -19.52 4.45
C GLY A 47 7.88 -19.51 3.02
N GLU A 48 8.71 -19.57 1.99
CA GLU A 48 8.22 -19.72 0.61
C GLU A 48 7.67 -21.14 0.39
N LEU A 49 6.36 -21.22 0.13
CA LEU A 49 5.70 -22.43 -0.36
C LEU A 49 5.79 -22.53 -1.88
N GLY A 50 5.74 -23.75 -2.42
CA GLY A 50 5.66 -23.98 -3.88
C GLY A 50 4.48 -23.26 -4.55
N LEU A 51 3.42 -22.94 -3.81
CA LEU A 51 2.30 -22.12 -4.29
C LEU A 51 2.74 -20.68 -4.63
N HIS A 52 3.63 -20.06 -3.85
CA HIS A 52 4.16 -18.74 -4.16
C HIS A 52 4.95 -18.75 -5.47
N VAL A 53 5.75 -19.80 -5.69
CA VAL A 53 6.52 -19.99 -6.92
C VAL A 53 5.57 -20.09 -8.13
N LEU A 54 4.45 -20.80 -8.01
CA LEU A 54 3.45 -20.88 -9.09
C LEU A 54 2.80 -19.52 -9.37
N VAL A 55 2.52 -18.72 -8.34
CA VAL A 55 1.96 -17.37 -8.52
C VAL A 55 2.93 -16.47 -9.27
N VAL A 56 4.20 -16.41 -8.85
CA VAL A 56 5.22 -15.57 -9.48
C VAL A 56 5.43 -15.96 -10.95
N ASN A 57 5.37 -17.25 -11.25
CA ASN A 57 5.45 -17.77 -12.63
C ASN A 57 4.13 -17.68 -13.41
N GLN A 58 3.08 -17.07 -12.83
CA GLN A 58 1.76 -16.90 -13.44
C GLN A 58 1.15 -18.22 -13.94
N ARG A 59 1.46 -19.34 -13.27
CA ARG A 59 0.95 -20.69 -13.57
C ARG A 59 -0.43 -20.86 -12.94
N GLN A 60 -1.39 -20.07 -13.42
CA GLN A 60 -2.73 -19.95 -12.82
C GLN A 60 -3.48 -21.29 -12.80
N ARG A 61 -3.40 -22.06 -13.89
CA ARG A 61 -4.10 -23.34 -14.02
C ARG A 61 -3.60 -24.37 -13.02
N GLU A 62 -2.29 -24.53 -12.92
CA GLU A 62 -1.63 -25.45 -12.00
C GLU A 62 -1.92 -25.06 -10.55
N LEU A 63 -1.88 -23.76 -10.24
CA LEU A 63 -2.25 -23.23 -8.94
C LEU A 63 -3.71 -23.53 -8.58
N SER A 64 -4.65 -23.33 -9.52
CA SER A 64 -6.06 -23.68 -9.31
C SER A 64 -6.27 -25.17 -9.07
N ILE A 65 -5.53 -26.05 -9.77
CA ILE A 65 -5.60 -27.50 -9.53
C ILE A 65 -5.10 -27.84 -8.12
N LEU A 66 -3.98 -27.27 -7.68
CA LEU A 66 -3.47 -27.51 -6.33
C LEU A 66 -4.38 -26.97 -5.24
N ILE A 67 -4.97 -25.79 -5.43
CA ILE A 67 -5.96 -25.23 -4.50
C ILE A 67 -7.19 -26.13 -4.43
N LYS A 68 -7.68 -26.62 -5.59
CA LYS A 68 -8.81 -27.56 -5.62
C LYS A 68 -8.50 -28.82 -4.82
N LEU A 69 -7.34 -29.44 -5.07
CA LEU A 69 -6.88 -30.61 -4.33
C LEU A 69 -6.74 -30.33 -2.83
N ALA A 70 -6.24 -29.16 -2.45
CA ALA A 70 -6.15 -28.74 -1.05
C ALA A 70 -7.53 -28.60 -0.41
N LEU A 71 -8.51 -28.01 -1.10
CA LEU A 71 -9.89 -27.89 -0.62
C LEU A 71 -10.60 -29.24 -0.48
N GLU A 72 -10.23 -30.24 -1.30
CA GLU A 72 -10.79 -31.59 -1.24
C GLU A 72 -10.12 -32.48 -0.17
N SER A 73 -8.84 -32.24 0.13
CA SER A 73 -8.03 -33.13 0.96
C SER A 73 -7.73 -32.60 2.37
N LEU A 74 -7.84 -31.29 2.59
CA LEU A 74 -7.50 -30.64 3.86
C LEU A 74 -8.75 -30.10 4.55
N THR A 75 -8.65 -29.95 5.86
CA THR A 75 -9.65 -29.23 6.65
C THR A 75 -9.62 -27.73 6.36
N THR A 76 -10.72 -27.02 6.62
CA THR A 76 -10.82 -25.57 6.41
C THR A 76 -9.70 -24.79 7.13
N GLU A 77 -9.34 -25.19 8.36
CA GLU A 77 -8.29 -24.55 9.14
C GLU A 77 -6.89 -24.77 8.56
N GLU A 78 -6.62 -25.96 8.01
CA GLU A 78 -5.36 -26.25 7.30
C GLU A 78 -5.25 -25.43 6.01
N VAL A 79 -6.36 -25.25 5.28
CA VAL A 79 -6.40 -24.38 4.08
C VAL A 79 -6.15 -22.93 4.47
N ILE A 80 -6.78 -22.42 5.54
CA ILE A 80 -6.53 -21.06 6.03
C ILE A 80 -5.07 -20.88 6.43
N THR A 81 -4.50 -21.88 7.12
CA THR A 81 -3.08 -21.88 7.50
C THR A 81 -2.17 -21.87 6.27
N MET A 82 -2.48 -22.67 5.25
CA MET A 82 -1.76 -22.72 3.98
C MET A 82 -1.80 -21.36 3.28
N VAL A 83 -2.96 -20.73 3.19
CA VAL A 83 -3.15 -19.43 2.52
C VAL A 83 -2.50 -18.27 3.29
N SER A 84 -2.50 -18.34 4.62
CA SER A 84 -1.93 -17.34 5.52
C SER A 84 -0.43 -17.52 5.74
N THR A 85 0.17 -18.60 5.23
CA THR A 85 1.61 -18.83 5.32
C THR A 85 2.35 -17.72 4.57
N GLN A 86 3.39 -17.17 5.20
CA GLN A 86 4.10 -16.00 4.69
C GLN A 86 5.52 -16.31 4.24
N ALA A 87 5.90 -15.80 3.08
CA ALA A 87 7.27 -15.70 2.62
C ALA A 87 8.04 -14.64 3.45
N ARG A 88 9.00 -15.07 4.26
CA ARG A 88 9.72 -14.27 5.27
C ARG A 88 11.25 -14.29 5.13
N GLY A 89 11.80 -14.89 4.08
CA GLY A 89 13.22 -14.86 3.80
C GLY A 89 13.77 -13.46 3.50
N ILE A 90 15.10 -13.27 3.66
CA ILE A 90 15.80 -11.99 3.41
C ILE A 90 15.57 -11.49 1.98
N PHE A 91 15.40 -12.42 1.03
CA PHE A 91 15.08 -12.09 -0.36
C PHE A 91 13.81 -11.24 -0.49
N PHE A 92 12.82 -11.44 0.39
CA PHE A 92 11.54 -10.75 0.34
C PHE A 92 11.54 -9.38 1.05
N ASP A 93 12.68 -8.94 1.61
CA ASP A 93 12.80 -7.61 2.26
C ASP A 93 13.02 -6.48 1.25
N GLY A 94 13.58 -6.81 0.08
CA GLY A 94 13.88 -5.83 -0.97
C GLY A 94 12.67 -5.46 -1.82
N VAL A 95 12.75 -4.30 -2.47
CA VAL A 95 11.85 -3.93 -3.59
C VAL A 95 12.28 -4.75 -4.83
N PRO A 96 11.34 -5.28 -5.63
CA PRO A 96 9.87 -5.15 -5.53
C PRO A 96 9.17 -6.14 -4.59
N MET A 97 9.85 -7.20 -4.13
CA MET A 97 9.26 -8.33 -3.41
C MET A 97 8.49 -7.93 -2.16
N ARG A 98 8.96 -6.89 -1.46
CA ARG A 98 8.33 -6.31 -0.28
C ARG A 98 6.88 -5.88 -0.54
N PHE A 99 6.52 -5.52 -1.77
CA PHE A 99 5.18 -5.06 -2.13
C PHE A 99 4.19 -6.18 -2.51
N TYR A 100 4.59 -7.45 -2.49
CA TYR A 100 3.72 -8.57 -2.84
C TYR A 100 2.86 -9.09 -1.67
N GLY A 101 2.96 -8.52 -0.47
CA GLY A 101 2.07 -8.85 0.65
C GLY A 101 2.37 -10.16 1.40
N SER A 102 3.49 -10.83 1.11
CA SER A 102 4.04 -12.08 1.69
C SER A 102 3.16 -13.33 1.76
N THR A 103 1.83 -13.20 1.82
CA THR A 103 0.85 -14.29 1.84
C THR A 103 0.50 -14.74 0.42
N LEU A 104 -0.06 -15.95 0.29
CA LEU A 104 -0.49 -16.46 -1.02
C LEU A 104 -1.52 -15.53 -1.69
N LEU A 105 -2.49 -15.01 -0.92
CA LEU A 105 -3.49 -14.06 -1.43
C LEU A 105 -2.87 -12.72 -1.82
N GLY A 106 -1.92 -12.21 -1.03
CA GLY A 106 -1.16 -11.00 -1.38
C GLY A 106 -0.43 -11.16 -2.72
N TYR A 107 0.21 -12.31 -2.93
CA TYR A 107 0.87 -12.65 -4.19
C TYR A 107 -0.14 -12.74 -5.34
N CYS A 108 -1.24 -13.48 -5.17
CA CYS A 108 -2.28 -13.57 -6.21
C CYS A 108 -2.82 -12.17 -6.58
N ALA A 109 -3.00 -11.30 -5.59
CA ALA A 109 -3.45 -9.93 -5.79
C ALA A 109 -2.40 -9.06 -6.53
N ALA A 110 -1.13 -9.16 -6.16
CA ALA A 110 -0.03 -8.44 -6.81
C ALA A 110 0.13 -8.84 -8.30
N PHE A 111 -0.02 -10.14 -8.60
CA PHE A 111 0.14 -10.69 -9.94
C PHE A 111 -1.16 -10.74 -10.75
N GLY A 112 -2.31 -10.38 -10.17
CA GLY A 112 -3.59 -10.32 -10.90
C GLY A 112 -4.26 -11.67 -11.13
N LEU A 113 -3.93 -12.71 -10.35
CA LEU A 113 -4.47 -14.06 -10.54
C LEU A 113 -5.85 -14.21 -9.86
N ARG A 114 -6.93 -13.97 -10.63
CA ARG A 114 -8.31 -13.98 -10.11
C ARG A 114 -8.87 -15.39 -9.88
N ALA A 115 -8.64 -16.33 -10.80
CA ALA A 115 -9.25 -17.66 -10.74
C ALA A 115 -8.87 -18.46 -9.48
N PRO A 116 -7.60 -18.44 -9.01
CA PRO A 116 -7.21 -19.06 -7.73
C PRO A 116 -7.95 -18.45 -6.53
N ILE A 117 -8.12 -17.13 -6.52
CA ILE A 117 -8.85 -16.41 -5.47
C ILE A 117 -10.33 -16.81 -5.52
N ALA A 118 -10.96 -16.77 -6.69
CA ALA A 118 -12.36 -17.19 -6.89
C ALA A 118 -12.59 -18.63 -6.37
N LEU A 119 -11.67 -19.53 -6.68
CA LEU A 119 -11.74 -20.93 -6.25
C LEU A 119 -11.62 -21.08 -4.74
N LEU A 120 -10.69 -20.35 -4.08
CA LEU A 120 -10.59 -20.34 -2.62
C LEU A 120 -11.90 -19.88 -1.95
N PHE A 121 -12.50 -18.80 -2.46
CA PHE A 121 -13.75 -18.25 -1.92
C PHE A 121 -15.01 -18.99 -2.38
N SER A 122 -14.90 -19.94 -3.32
CA SER A 122 -16.02 -20.81 -3.71
C SER A 122 -16.40 -21.80 -2.61
N ASN A 123 -15.45 -22.17 -1.74
CA ASN A 123 -15.72 -23.00 -0.57
C ASN A 123 -16.32 -22.14 0.55
N GLU A 124 -17.53 -22.50 1.00
CA GLU A 124 -18.25 -21.71 1.99
C GLU A 124 -17.56 -21.66 3.37
N GLY A 125 -16.88 -22.74 3.77
CA GLY A 125 -16.12 -22.79 5.02
C GLY A 125 -14.98 -21.78 5.01
N VAL A 126 -14.19 -21.76 3.94
CA VAL A 126 -13.08 -20.81 3.78
C VAL A 126 -13.62 -19.38 3.70
N ARG A 127 -14.69 -19.15 2.92
CA ARG A 127 -15.29 -17.82 2.76
C ARG A 127 -15.79 -17.21 4.07
N ARG A 128 -16.40 -18.02 4.95
CA ARG A 128 -16.91 -17.54 6.25
C ARG A 128 -15.79 -17.25 7.23
N SER A 129 -14.71 -18.03 7.19
CA SER A 129 -13.60 -17.91 8.12
C SER A 129 -12.51 -16.92 7.68
N LEU A 130 -12.46 -16.58 6.39
CA LEU A 130 -11.44 -15.73 5.79
C LEU A 130 -12.04 -14.40 5.31
N ASN A 131 -11.80 -13.33 6.05
CA ASN A 131 -12.11 -11.97 5.59
C ASN A 131 -10.86 -11.39 4.91
N LEU A 132 -10.98 -10.75 3.74
CA LEU A 132 -9.86 -10.06 3.08
C LEU A 132 -9.30 -8.90 3.92
N SER A 133 -10.10 -8.40 4.86
CA SER A 133 -9.75 -7.36 5.83
C SER A 133 -9.10 -7.95 7.10
N ASP A 134 -8.99 -9.28 7.20
CA ASP A 134 -8.48 -9.94 8.39
C ASP A 134 -6.98 -9.62 8.58
N PRO A 135 -6.57 -9.09 9.75
CA PRO A 135 -5.16 -8.86 10.07
C PRO A 135 -4.28 -10.11 9.95
N ARG A 136 -4.84 -11.32 10.03
CA ARG A 136 -4.09 -12.58 9.82
C ARG A 136 -3.54 -12.71 8.40
N LEU A 137 -4.20 -12.09 7.42
CA LEU A 137 -3.74 -12.03 6.04
C LEU A 137 -2.74 -10.90 5.78
N ALA A 138 -2.55 -10.00 6.75
CA ALA A 138 -1.60 -8.92 6.62
C ALA A 138 -0.17 -9.46 6.63
N CYS A 139 0.64 -8.96 5.71
CA CYS A 139 2.07 -9.24 5.70
C CYS A 139 2.67 -8.88 7.07
N SER A 140 3.41 -9.78 7.73
CA SER A 140 4.01 -9.49 9.04
C SER A 140 5.05 -8.37 8.98
N ARG A 141 5.58 -8.09 7.78
CA ARG A 141 6.61 -7.07 7.53
C ARG A 141 6.04 -5.74 7.06
N THR A 142 5.17 -5.77 6.05
CA THR A 142 4.59 -4.56 5.46
C THR A 142 3.19 -4.25 5.94
N GLY A 143 2.57 -5.12 6.75
CA GLY A 143 1.15 -5.08 7.10
C GLY A 143 0.20 -5.06 5.91
N PHE A 144 0.69 -5.34 4.69
CA PHE A 144 -0.14 -5.31 3.50
C PHE A 144 -1.15 -6.43 3.53
N LEU A 145 -2.41 -6.03 3.56
CA LEU A 145 -3.52 -6.85 3.14
C LEU A 145 -3.46 -7.10 1.62
N PRO A 146 -4.15 -8.13 1.10
CA PRO A 146 -4.19 -8.42 -0.33
C PRO A 146 -4.60 -7.20 -1.18
N LEU A 147 -5.51 -6.36 -0.68
CA LEU A 147 -5.92 -5.13 -1.37
C LEU A 147 -4.77 -4.12 -1.49
N HIS A 148 -3.98 -3.94 -0.44
CA HIS A 148 -2.78 -3.08 -0.47
C HIS A 148 -1.73 -3.62 -1.44
N ALA A 149 -1.58 -4.94 -1.56
CA ALA A 149 -0.68 -5.55 -2.54
C ALA A 149 -1.15 -5.27 -3.98
N ALA A 150 -2.45 -5.36 -4.29
CA ALA A 150 -2.99 -4.97 -5.60
C ALA A 150 -2.71 -3.50 -5.93
N VAL A 151 -2.92 -2.61 -4.97
CA VAL A 151 -2.67 -1.16 -5.10
C VAL A 151 -1.19 -0.87 -5.31
N ALA A 152 -0.31 -1.46 -4.48
CA ALA A 152 1.12 -1.22 -4.55
C ALA A 152 1.75 -1.69 -5.86
N ASN A 153 1.11 -2.65 -6.54
CA ASN A 153 1.54 -3.16 -7.85
C ASN A 153 0.74 -2.53 -9.02
N GLY A 154 -0.07 -1.49 -8.77
CA GLY A 154 -0.77 -0.74 -9.81
C GLY A 154 -1.80 -1.57 -10.59
N ARG A 155 -2.52 -2.48 -9.92
CA ARG A 155 -3.52 -3.39 -10.52
C ARG A 155 -4.97 -2.93 -10.23
N PRO A 156 -5.53 -1.94 -10.96
CA PRO A 156 -6.90 -1.46 -10.71
C PRO A 156 -7.94 -2.57 -10.93
N ASP A 157 -7.72 -3.37 -11.96
CA ASP A 157 -8.57 -4.50 -12.33
C ASP A 157 -8.67 -5.57 -11.23
N MET A 158 -7.62 -5.75 -10.43
CA MET A 158 -7.62 -6.66 -9.28
C MET A 158 -8.17 -5.96 -8.03
N PHE A 159 -7.92 -4.67 -7.87
CA PHE A 159 -8.55 -3.87 -6.82
C PHE A 159 -10.08 -3.95 -6.91
N ASP A 160 -10.65 -3.70 -8.09
CA ASP A 160 -12.09 -3.78 -8.35
C ASP A 160 -12.67 -5.17 -8.04
N TYR A 161 -11.94 -6.22 -8.47
CA TYR A 161 -12.30 -7.60 -8.20
C TYR A 161 -12.34 -7.92 -6.70
N LEU A 162 -11.35 -7.45 -5.92
CA LEU A 162 -11.26 -7.72 -4.48
C LEU A 162 -12.29 -6.95 -3.67
N ILE A 163 -12.67 -5.73 -4.07
CA ILE A 163 -13.74 -4.96 -3.41
C ILE A 163 -15.15 -5.44 -3.81
N GLY A 164 -15.24 -6.44 -4.70
CA GLY A 164 -16.51 -7.01 -5.10
C GLY A 164 -17.25 -6.26 -6.21
N ARG A 165 -16.59 -5.28 -6.85
CA ARG A 165 -17.18 -4.59 -7.99
C ARG A 165 -17.09 -5.47 -9.23
N ILE A 166 -18.19 -5.50 -9.98
CA ILE A 166 -18.44 -6.42 -11.09
C ILE A 166 -17.38 -6.25 -12.18
N VAL A 167 -16.37 -7.11 -12.15
CA VAL A 167 -15.63 -7.49 -13.36
C VAL A 167 -16.27 -8.79 -13.85
N PRO A 168 -16.73 -8.90 -15.11
CA PRO A 168 -17.18 -10.18 -15.63
C PRO A 168 -16.07 -11.20 -15.40
N LEU A 169 -16.40 -12.28 -14.68
CA LEU A 169 -15.49 -13.39 -14.47
C LEU A 169 -14.96 -13.84 -15.83
N ASP A 170 -13.65 -13.75 -16.03
CA ASP A 170 -13.01 -14.23 -17.25
C ASP A 170 -13.35 -15.71 -17.46
N ASP A 171 -13.31 -16.20 -18.71
CA ASP A 171 -13.65 -17.60 -19.02
C ASP A 171 -12.83 -18.60 -18.21
N GLU A 172 -11.61 -18.23 -17.82
CA GLU A 172 -10.76 -19.00 -16.92
C GLU A 172 -11.30 -19.07 -15.49
N CYS A 173 -11.85 -17.98 -14.95
CA CYS A 173 -12.49 -17.98 -13.63
C CYS A 173 -13.77 -18.81 -13.66
N ARG A 174 -14.54 -18.70 -14.76
CA ARG A 174 -15.71 -19.57 -15.00
C ARG A 174 -15.30 -21.04 -15.07
N HIS A 175 -14.20 -21.35 -15.76
CA HIS A 175 -13.68 -22.71 -15.87
C HIS A 175 -13.20 -23.23 -14.51
N ALA A 176 -12.46 -22.44 -13.75
CA ALA A 176 -12.00 -22.81 -12.41
C ALA A 176 -13.17 -23.07 -11.44
N MET A 177 -14.22 -22.23 -11.47
CA MET A 177 -15.42 -22.46 -10.67
C MET A 177 -16.19 -23.72 -11.10
N ARG A 178 -16.32 -23.97 -12.42
CA ARG A 178 -16.91 -25.22 -12.93
C ARG A 178 -16.14 -26.45 -12.50
N LEU A 179 -14.81 -26.34 -12.40
CA LEU A 179 -13.97 -27.43 -11.88
C LEU A 179 -14.18 -27.64 -10.38
N GLY A 180 -14.44 -26.60 -9.58
CA GLY A 180 -14.72 -26.72 -8.15
C GLY A 180 -16.10 -27.30 -7.81
N GLN A 181 -17.07 -27.21 -8.73
CA GLN A 181 -18.42 -27.73 -8.54
C GLN A 181 -18.56 -29.14 -9.15
N ALA A 182 -18.33 -30.16 -8.32
CA ALA A 182 -18.98 -31.45 -8.56
C ALA A 182 -20.46 -31.34 -8.12
N GLU A 183 -21.38 -31.50 -9.08
CA GLU A 183 -22.76 -32.00 -8.91
C GLU A 183 -23.91 -31.11 -8.37
N SER A 184 -23.78 -29.81 -8.11
CA SER A 184 -24.97 -28.99 -7.79
C SER A 184 -25.59 -28.34 -9.04
N LYS A 185 -26.61 -28.98 -9.63
CA LYS A 185 -27.53 -28.37 -10.61
C LYS A 185 -28.45 -27.36 -9.91
N THR A 186 -28.06 -26.10 -9.75
CA THR A 186 -29.02 -25.03 -9.43
C THR A 186 -28.58 -23.68 -10.00
N ASP A 187 -29.48 -23.06 -10.79
CA ASP A 187 -29.67 -21.66 -11.19
C ASP A 187 -28.50 -20.76 -11.67
N ASP A 188 -28.60 -20.25 -12.89
CA ASP A 188 -27.73 -19.22 -13.51
C ASP A 188 -27.62 -17.88 -12.73
N LYS A 189 -28.34 -17.73 -11.62
CA LYS A 189 -28.36 -16.56 -10.73
C LYS A 189 -27.16 -16.46 -9.78
N TRP A 190 -26.33 -17.50 -9.70
CA TRP A 190 -25.17 -17.54 -8.79
C TRP A 190 -24.03 -16.60 -9.20
N SER A 191 -23.87 -16.30 -10.49
CA SER A 191 -22.70 -15.57 -11.02
C SER A 191 -22.57 -14.10 -10.58
N GLN A 192 -23.63 -13.48 -10.05
CA GLN A 192 -23.63 -12.07 -9.63
C GLN A 192 -23.43 -11.86 -8.12
N ARG A 193 -23.45 -12.91 -7.30
CA ARG A 193 -23.51 -12.78 -5.82
C ARG A 193 -22.20 -13.11 -5.10
N TYR A 194 -21.15 -13.51 -5.81
CA TYR A 194 -20.00 -14.19 -5.21
C TYR A 194 -18.94 -13.31 -4.55
N ILE A 195 -19.01 -11.99 -4.65
CA ILE A 195 -18.11 -11.10 -3.89
C ILE A 195 -18.90 -9.85 -3.45
N CYS A 196 -20.14 -9.97 -2.96
CA CYS A 196 -20.70 -8.87 -2.17
C CYS A 196 -20.01 -8.87 -0.80
N LEU A 197 -18.82 -8.27 -0.75
CA LEU A 197 -18.21 -7.73 0.46
C LEU A 197 -18.84 -6.36 0.79
N GLU A 198 -20.13 -6.16 0.53
CA GLU A 198 -20.81 -4.87 0.70
C GLU A 198 -20.79 -4.40 2.15
N ASP A 199 -20.94 -5.32 3.11
CA ASP A 199 -20.80 -4.99 4.53
C ASP A 199 -19.34 -4.69 4.92
N SER A 200 -18.38 -5.32 4.24
CA SER A 200 -16.96 -5.19 4.54
C SER A 200 -16.32 -3.97 3.86
N ALA A 201 -16.82 -3.49 2.72
CA ALA A 201 -16.26 -2.32 2.02
C ALA A 201 -16.57 -1.00 2.75
N ALA A 202 -17.75 -0.89 3.38
CA ALA A 202 -18.09 0.22 4.26
C ALA A 202 -17.29 0.14 5.58
N GLU A 203 -17.07 -1.05 6.14
CA GLU A 203 -16.23 -1.25 7.33
C GLU A 203 -14.71 -1.09 7.03
N TYR A 204 -14.28 -1.38 5.80
CA TYR A 204 -12.90 -1.22 5.32
C TYR A 204 -12.48 0.25 5.23
N HIS A 205 -13.42 1.18 5.01
CA HIS A 205 -13.16 2.63 5.08
C HIS A 205 -13.10 3.16 6.51
N HIS A 206 -13.48 2.38 7.53
CA HIS A 206 -13.51 2.88 8.91
C HIS A 206 -12.56 2.14 9.88
N ARG A 207 -12.12 0.91 9.57
CA ARG A 207 -11.24 0.12 10.46
C ARG A 207 -10.05 -0.49 9.71
N THR A 208 -8.96 0.25 9.62
CA THR A 208 -7.61 -0.34 9.50
C THR A 208 -6.72 0.14 10.64
N THR A 209 -7.17 -0.13 11.87
CA THR A 209 -6.32 -0.20 13.06
C THR A 209 -6.14 -1.67 13.39
N LEU A 210 -5.07 -2.31 12.89
CA LEU A 210 -4.39 -3.47 13.52
C LEU A 210 -3.32 -4.05 12.56
N THR A 211 -2.06 -3.67 12.80
CA THR A 211 -0.86 -4.55 12.92
C THR A 211 0.42 -3.72 12.74
N ALA A 212 1.41 -4.04 13.58
CA ALA A 212 2.37 -3.10 14.16
C ALA A 212 3.61 -2.72 13.33
N ASN A 213 3.79 -3.18 12.08
CA ASN A 213 5.12 -3.13 11.45
C ASN A 213 5.27 -2.41 10.11
N ALA A 214 4.29 -1.62 9.64
CA ALA A 214 4.54 -0.81 8.46
C ALA A 214 3.79 0.52 8.41
N GLU A 215 4.56 1.58 8.23
CA GLU A 215 4.06 2.91 7.88
C GLU A 215 3.20 2.95 6.59
N LEU A 216 3.12 1.84 5.86
CA LEU A 216 2.30 1.71 4.67
C LEU A 216 1.02 0.86 4.87
N SER A 217 0.90 0.06 5.94
CA SER A 217 -0.31 -0.75 6.20
C SER A 217 -1.43 -0.02 6.91
N LEU A 218 -1.09 1.08 7.58
CA LEU A 218 -2.05 1.99 8.21
C LEU A 218 -2.68 2.96 7.21
N LEU A 219 -2.20 2.96 5.97
CA LEU A 219 -2.70 3.82 4.91
C LEU A 219 -3.86 3.14 4.20
N THR A 220 -4.91 3.89 3.93
CA THR A 220 -5.99 3.42 3.07
C THR A 220 -5.44 3.16 1.66
N PRO A 221 -6.09 2.31 0.83
CA PRO A 221 -5.72 2.12 -0.56
C PRO A 221 -5.47 3.42 -1.34
N LEU A 222 -6.29 4.43 -1.10
CA LEU A 222 -6.15 5.76 -1.69
C LEU A 222 -4.85 6.45 -1.21
N GLN A 223 -4.66 6.53 0.11
CA GLN A 223 -3.46 7.12 0.70
C GLN A 223 -2.17 6.40 0.28
N LEU A 224 -2.21 5.07 0.19
CA LEU A 224 -1.10 4.24 -0.28
C LEU A 224 -0.76 4.55 -1.73
N SER A 225 -1.76 4.59 -2.63
CA SER A 225 -1.54 4.93 -4.04
C SER A 225 -0.91 6.32 -4.20
N ALA A 226 -1.34 7.29 -3.39
CA ALA A 226 -0.76 8.63 -3.38
C ALA A 226 0.67 8.66 -2.86
N LYS A 227 0.95 7.97 -1.74
CA LYS A 227 2.31 7.88 -1.16
C LYS A 227 3.30 7.20 -2.11
N LEU A 228 2.84 6.23 -2.90
CA LEU A 228 3.65 5.58 -3.95
C LEU A 228 3.78 6.44 -5.22
N GLY A 229 2.94 7.48 -5.37
CA GLY A 229 2.90 8.32 -6.57
C GLY A 229 2.27 7.64 -7.78
N ASP A 230 1.43 6.61 -7.57
CA ASP A 230 0.69 5.96 -8.65
C ASP A 230 -0.60 6.75 -8.95
N GLN A 231 -0.47 7.70 -9.87
CA GLN A 231 -1.59 8.54 -10.31
C GLN A 231 -2.70 7.74 -10.99
N ARG A 232 -2.37 6.63 -11.66
CA ARG A 232 -3.37 5.83 -12.36
C ARG A 232 -4.28 5.16 -11.35
N MET A 233 -3.69 4.54 -10.33
CA MET A 233 -4.43 3.91 -9.25
C MET A 233 -5.19 4.94 -8.40
N ALA A 234 -4.56 6.04 -8.01
CA ALA A 234 -5.23 7.10 -7.25
C ALA A 234 -6.45 7.67 -8.00
N ARG A 235 -6.30 7.94 -9.30
CA ARG A 235 -7.40 8.39 -10.17
C ARG A 235 -8.51 7.35 -10.28
N HIS A 236 -8.14 6.08 -10.38
CA HIS A 236 -9.10 4.97 -10.45
C HIS A 236 -9.97 4.94 -9.19
N ILE A 237 -9.34 4.89 -8.01
CA ILE A 237 -10.03 4.86 -6.72
C ILE A 237 -10.89 6.12 -6.51
N LEU A 238 -10.39 7.31 -6.87
CA LEU A 238 -11.16 8.55 -6.73
C LEU A 238 -12.37 8.59 -7.67
N ARG A 239 -12.22 8.16 -8.93
CA ARG A 239 -13.35 8.09 -9.86
C ARG A 239 -14.42 7.13 -9.41
N ASP A 240 -14.01 6.05 -8.75
CA ASP A 240 -14.89 5.03 -8.20
C ASP A 240 -15.75 5.54 -7.03
N ARG A 241 -15.31 6.63 -6.37
CA ARG A 241 -16.04 7.37 -5.32
C ARG A 241 -16.90 8.52 -5.86
N LEU A 242 -16.91 8.79 -7.18
CA LEU A 242 -17.75 9.85 -7.76
C LEU A 242 -19.20 9.38 -7.90
N ILE A 243 -20.12 10.16 -7.35
CA ILE A 243 -21.56 9.96 -7.48
C ILE A 243 -22.07 10.95 -8.54
N LEU A 244 -22.73 10.44 -9.58
CA LEU A 244 -23.39 11.29 -10.57
C LEU A 244 -24.56 12.04 -9.89
N ASN A 245 -24.50 13.36 -9.88
CA ASN A 245 -25.56 14.19 -9.30
C ASN A 245 -26.64 14.48 -10.35
N TRP A 246 -26.24 15.01 -11.51
CA TRP A 246 -27.13 15.21 -12.66
C TRP A 246 -26.33 15.28 -13.96
N LYS A 247 -27.01 15.04 -15.08
CA LYS A 247 -26.46 15.18 -16.43
C LYS A 247 -27.44 15.95 -17.31
N TRP A 248 -26.97 17.04 -17.92
CA TRP A 248 -27.72 17.85 -18.85
C TRP A 248 -26.92 18.03 -20.14
N GLY A 249 -27.26 17.25 -21.18
CA GLY A 249 -26.54 17.26 -22.45
C GLY A 249 -25.04 16.95 -22.26
N PRO A 250 -24.12 17.86 -22.66
CA PRO A 250 -22.68 17.68 -22.48
C PRO A 250 -22.19 17.99 -21.05
N ILE A 251 -23.03 18.56 -20.18
CA ILE A 251 -22.65 18.97 -18.83
C ILE A 251 -23.03 17.88 -17.85
N THR A 252 -22.06 17.40 -17.08
CA THR A 252 -22.24 16.40 -16.02
C THR A 252 -21.77 16.97 -14.69
N SER A 253 -22.63 16.92 -13.68
CA SER A 253 -22.28 17.25 -12.30
C SER A 253 -22.01 15.97 -11.52
N TYR A 254 -20.88 15.95 -10.83
CA TYR A 254 -20.49 14.90 -9.91
C TYR A 254 -20.45 15.43 -8.49
N ARG A 255 -20.72 14.55 -7.53
CA ARG A 255 -20.51 14.75 -6.10
C ARG A 255 -19.47 13.76 -5.62
N MET A 256 -18.52 14.21 -4.80
CA MET A 256 -17.49 13.38 -4.18
C MET A 256 -17.51 13.61 -2.68
N GLU A 257 -17.44 12.52 -1.91
CA GLU A 257 -17.18 12.60 -0.47
C GLU A 257 -15.70 12.91 -0.24
N LEU A 258 -15.40 13.91 0.59
CA LEU A 258 -14.03 14.35 0.88
C LEU A 258 -13.39 13.61 2.06
N THR A 259 -13.98 12.50 2.48
CA THR A 259 -13.44 11.63 3.53
C THR A 259 -12.07 11.10 3.11
N GLU A 260 -11.09 11.19 4.01
CA GLU A 260 -9.66 10.84 3.79
C GLU A 260 -8.93 11.70 2.73
N ILE A 261 -9.64 12.63 2.07
CA ILE A 261 -9.07 13.54 1.08
C ILE A 261 -8.69 14.84 1.77
N ASP A 262 -9.65 15.42 2.48
CA ASP A 262 -9.53 16.72 3.12
C ASP A 262 -8.84 16.63 4.48
N SER A 263 -7.93 17.57 4.77
CA SER A 263 -7.13 17.65 6.00
C SER A 263 -7.91 18.01 7.28
N ALA A 264 -9.24 17.89 7.24
CA ALA A 264 -10.13 18.13 8.38
C ALA A 264 -10.43 16.83 9.17
N GLY A 265 -9.91 15.69 8.71
CA GLY A 265 -10.07 14.40 9.38
C GLY A 265 -9.27 14.30 10.68
N GLU A 266 -9.74 13.46 11.60
CA GLU A 266 -9.06 13.21 12.90
C GLU A 266 -7.81 12.31 12.77
N HIS A 267 -7.68 11.57 11.67
CA HIS A 267 -6.76 10.45 11.57
C HIS A 267 -5.35 10.84 11.07
N GLY A 268 -5.19 12.03 10.49
CA GLY A 268 -3.95 12.47 9.85
C GLY A 268 -3.55 11.59 8.65
N ASN A 269 -2.57 12.02 7.86
CA ASN A 269 -2.20 11.40 6.58
C ASN A 269 -3.33 11.42 5.53
N ASP A 270 -4.19 12.43 5.57
CA ASP A 270 -5.17 12.64 4.50
C ASP A 270 -4.46 12.88 3.17
N LEU A 271 -5.15 12.63 2.05
CA LEU A 271 -4.57 12.75 0.71
C LEU A 271 -3.89 14.11 0.51
N MET A 272 -4.55 15.20 0.94
CA MET A 272 -3.98 16.54 0.85
C MET A 272 -2.69 16.70 1.67
N GLU A 273 -2.62 16.11 2.86
CA GLU A 273 -1.43 16.18 3.71
C GLU A 273 -0.27 15.38 3.09
N ILE A 274 -0.54 14.17 2.60
CA ILE A 274 0.46 13.32 1.93
C ILE A 274 1.04 14.06 0.72
N VAL A 275 0.17 14.63 -0.10
CA VAL A 275 0.55 15.28 -1.35
C VAL A 275 1.26 16.62 -1.10
N ALA A 276 0.84 17.39 -0.11
CA ALA A 276 1.49 18.66 0.26
C ALA A 276 2.71 18.49 1.18
N SER A 277 3.00 17.27 1.65
CA SER A 277 4.14 17.04 2.54
C SER A 277 5.47 17.37 1.85
N LEU A 278 6.39 17.99 2.60
CA LEU A 278 7.73 18.33 2.10
C LEU A 278 8.58 17.11 1.73
N SER A 279 8.23 15.95 2.27
CA SER A 279 8.87 14.65 1.97
C SER A 279 8.19 13.87 0.84
N ALA A 280 7.17 14.44 0.19
CA ALA A 280 6.48 13.77 -0.90
C ALA A 280 7.40 13.55 -2.09
N ASN A 281 7.28 12.37 -2.72
CA ASN A 281 7.99 12.08 -3.97
C ASN A 281 7.50 13.01 -5.08
N SER A 282 8.35 13.31 -6.08
CA SER A 282 7.95 14.15 -7.22
C SER A 282 6.69 13.62 -7.93
N ARG A 283 6.57 12.29 -8.09
CA ARG A 283 5.37 11.65 -8.66
C ARG A 283 4.11 11.83 -7.81
N THR A 284 4.26 11.93 -6.49
CA THR A 284 3.16 12.21 -5.57
C THR A 284 2.76 13.68 -5.68
N GLN A 285 3.71 14.60 -5.78
CA GLN A 285 3.44 16.03 -5.97
C GLN A 285 2.75 16.33 -7.29
N GLU A 286 2.98 15.52 -8.33
CA GLU A 286 2.25 15.63 -9.60
C GLU A 286 0.73 15.41 -9.45
N LEU A 287 0.24 14.84 -8.33
CA LEU A 287 -1.20 14.79 -8.01
C LEU A 287 -1.81 16.20 -7.78
N LEU A 288 -0.98 17.22 -7.53
CA LEU A 288 -1.41 18.62 -7.43
C LEU A 288 -1.57 19.30 -8.79
N LEU A 289 -1.03 18.73 -9.87
CA LEU A 289 -1.05 19.35 -11.19
C LEU A 289 -2.47 19.34 -11.76
N ASP A 290 -2.78 20.35 -12.56
CA ASP A 290 -4.07 20.48 -13.27
C ASP A 290 -4.36 19.30 -14.21
N SER A 291 -3.32 18.59 -14.65
CA SER A 291 -3.46 17.36 -15.44
C SER A 291 -4.11 16.22 -14.66
N PHE A 292 -3.99 16.20 -13.33
CA PHE A 292 -4.60 15.17 -12.50
C PHE A 292 -6.07 15.53 -12.19
N MET A 293 -6.99 14.67 -12.66
CA MET A 293 -8.44 14.81 -12.39
C MET A 293 -8.99 16.21 -12.72
N GLN A 294 -8.53 16.82 -13.82
CA GLN A 294 -8.93 18.16 -14.25
C GLN A 294 -8.70 19.23 -13.17
N GLY A 295 -7.60 19.11 -12.43
CA GLY A 295 -7.24 20.07 -11.37
C GLY A 295 -8.08 19.95 -10.11
N PHE A 296 -8.76 18.82 -9.87
CA PHE A 296 -9.55 18.62 -8.65
C PHE A 296 -8.79 18.99 -7.36
N MET A 297 -7.57 18.46 -7.20
CA MET A 297 -6.75 18.77 -6.01
C MET A 297 -6.33 20.23 -6.00
N HIS A 298 -5.94 20.78 -7.15
CA HIS A 298 -5.56 22.17 -7.30
C HIS A 298 -6.68 23.13 -6.87
N GLU A 299 -7.90 22.92 -7.37
CA GLU A 299 -9.08 23.70 -7.03
C GLU A 299 -9.44 23.60 -5.54
N LEU A 300 -9.26 22.43 -4.93
CA LEU A 300 -9.49 22.25 -3.49
C LEU A 300 -8.48 23.08 -2.67
N PHE A 301 -7.19 23.06 -3.04
CA PHE A 301 -6.17 23.92 -2.43
C PHE A 301 -6.46 25.41 -2.66
N LEU A 302 -6.84 25.81 -3.88
CA LEU A 302 -7.20 27.19 -4.20
C LEU A 302 -8.41 27.67 -3.40
N SER A 303 -9.43 26.82 -3.24
CA SER A 303 -10.63 27.14 -2.45
C SER A 303 -10.28 27.37 -0.99
N LYS A 304 -9.45 26.51 -0.39
CA LYS A 304 -8.92 26.72 0.97
C LYS A 304 -8.06 27.96 1.08
N TRP A 305 -7.23 28.23 0.08
CA TRP A 305 -6.39 29.42 0.04
C TRP A 305 -7.23 30.69 0.04
N LYS A 306 -8.21 30.80 -0.87
CA LYS A 306 -9.10 31.95 -0.98
C LYS A 306 -9.92 32.17 0.30
N ARG A 307 -10.36 31.09 0.96
CA ARG A 307 -11.22 31.17 2.14
C ARG A 307 -10.47 31.48 3.43
N PHE A 308 -9.30 30.85 3.63
CA PHE A 308 -8.60 30.90 4.92
C PHE A 308 -7.15 31.39 4.78
N ALA A 309 -6.33 30.65 4.04
CA ALA A 309 -4.88 30.82 4.11
C ALA A 309 -4.40 32.16 3.52
N GLY A 310 -5.05 32.66 2.47
CA GLY A 310 -4.68 33.93 1.83
C GLY A 310 -4.77 35.11 2.80
N ARG A 311 -5.84 35.20 3.60
CA ARG A 311 -5.99 36.26 4.60
C ARG A 311 -4.88 36.20 5.64
N ILE A 312 -4.66 35.01 6.22
CA ILE A 312 -3.61 34.77 7.22
C ILE A 312 -2.23 35.12 6.64
N TYR A 313 -1.95 34.69 5.41
CA TYR A 313 -0.70 34.98 4.72
C TYR A 313 -0.46 36.47 4.54
N TYR A 314 -1.45 37.23 4.04
CA TYR A 314 -1.31 38.68 3.88
C TYR A 314 -1.13 39.41 5.21
N TYR A 315 -1.82 38.99 6.28
CA TYR A 315 -1.62 39.57 7.61
C TYR A 315 -0.21 39.32 8.14
N LEU A 316 0.29 38.08 8.06
CA LEU A 316 1.65 37.76 8.49
C LEU A 316 2.69 38.53 7.68
N ARG A 317 2.52 38.62 6.35
CA ARG A 317 3.42 39.40 5.50
C ARG A 317 3.38 40.91 5.75
N ALA A 318 2.22 41.46 6.10
CA ALA A 318 2.12 42.86 6.52
C ALA A 318 2.89 43.12 7.81
N ILE A 319 2.84 42.20 8.78
CA ILE A 319 3.62 42.28 10.03
C ILE A 319 5.13 42.21 9.72
N ASP A 320 5.55 41.29 8.86
CA ASP A 320 6.97 41.17 8.45
C ASP A 320 7.47 42.47 7.79
N VAL A 321 6.68 43.05 6.89
CA VAL A 321 7.04 44.31 6.20
C VAL A 321 7.09 45.46 7.20
N LEU A 322 6.11 45.57 8.11
CA LEU A 322 6.11 46.59 9.15
C LEU A 322 7.36 46.48 10.03
N TYR A 323 7.72 45.26 10.44
CA TYR A 323 8.93 45.00 11.20
C TYR A 323 10.18 45.44 10.42
N MET A 324 10.31 45.04 9.15
CA MET A 324 11.44 45.46 8.30
C MET A 324 11.52 46.98 8.13
N LEU A 325 10.39 47.66 7.95
CA LEU A 325 10.34 49.13 7.86
C LEU A 325 10.78 49.81 9.16
N THR A 326 10.39 49.29 10.32
CA THR A 326 10.82 49.85 11.61
C THR A 326 12.33 49.74 11.81
N ILE A 327 12.94 48.61 11.45
CA ILE A 327 14.39 48.42 11.51
C ILE A 327 15.11 49.32 10.49
N LEU A 328 14.58 49.40 9.28
CA LEU A 328 15.17 50.22 8.22
C LEU A 328 15.16 51.70 8.60
N TYR A 329 14.04 52.20 9.14
CA TYR A 329 13.94 53.57 9.65
C TYR A 329 14.97 53.82 10.76
N GLN A 330 15.08 52.93 11.75
CA GLN A 330 16.10 53.03 12.81
C GLN A 330 17.53 53.08 12.24
N GLY A 331 17.82 52.25 11.22
CA GLY A 331 19.12 52.23 10.57
C GLY A 331 19.47 53.52 9.83
N PHE A 332 18.49 54.17 9.18
CA PHE A 332 18.68 55.46 8.52
C PHE A 332 18.77 56.61 9.51
N ASP A 333 17.99 56.58 10.58
CA ASP A 333 17.98 57.61 11.62
C ASP A 333 19.29 57.62 12.42
N LEU A 334 19.86 56.43 12.71
CA LEU A 334 21.20 56.29 13.29
C LEU A 334 22.32 56.90 12.43
N LYS A 335 22.07 57.08 11.12
CA LYS A 335 23.05 57.66 10.18
C LYS A 335 22.94 59.20 10.10
N ASN A 336 21.78 59.78 10.44
CA ASN A 336 21.60 61.22 10.47
C ASN A 336 22.03 61.73 11.85
N ASP A 337 23.00 62.63 11.91
CA ASP A 337 23.62 63.09 13.17
C ASP A 337 22.57 63.54 14.23
N THR A 338 22.60 62.87 15.39
CA THR A 338 21.74 63.05 16.57
C THR A 338 22.06 64.35 17.32
N ALA A 339 21.83 65.52 16.73
CA ALA A 339 22.03 66.81 17.39
C ALA A 339 20.73 67.45 17.92
N THR A 340 19.55 66.92 17.56
CA THR A 340 18.24 67.44 17.98
C THR A 340 17.61 66.57 19.08
N GLY A 341 17.64 67.06 20.32
CA GLY A 341 17.20 66.30 21.51
C GLY A 341 15.71 65.89 21.55
N ASN A 342 14.87 66.35 20.63
CA ASN A 342 13.45 65.97 20.56
C ASN A 342 13.22 64.61 19.88
N ASP A 343 14.17 64.11 19.09
CA ASP A 343 14.01 62.84 18.35
C ASP A 343 14.35 61.61 19.21
N ALA A 344 15.02 61.82 20.35
CA ALA A 344 15.46 60.75 21.26
C ALA A 344 14.31 59.99 21.94
N GLU A 345 13.15 60.62 22.15
CA GLU A 345 11.99 59.94 22.73
C GLU A 345 11.28 59.06 21.70
N ALA A 346 11.12 59.55 20.46
CA ALA A 346 10.55 58.79 19.36
C ALA A 346 11.40 57.54 19.03
N GLN A 347 12.73 57.68 19.07
CA GLN A 347 13.65 56.56 18.84
C GLN A 347 13.54 55.45 19.90
N LYS A 348 13.32 55.81 21.17
CA LYS A 348 13.07 54.84 22.25
C LYS A 348 11.78 54.05 22.00
N TRP A 349 10.69 54.74 21.67
CA TRP A 349 9.41 54.09 21.35
C TRP A 349 9.51 53.17 20.13
N LEU A 350 10.20 53.60 19.08
CA LEU A 350 10.45 52.75 17.91
C LEU A 350 11.27 51.50 18.28
N THR A 351 12.27 51.64 19.16
CA THR A 351 13.09 50.50 19.63
C THR A 351 12.27 49.51 20.45
N TYR A 352 11.39 50.00 21.32
CA TYR A 352 10.45 49.12 22.05
C TYR A 352 9.46 48.44 21.11
N LEU A 353 8.97 49.15 20.08
CA LEU A 353 8.08 48.59 19.07
C LEU A 353 8.79 47.49 18.25
N SER A 354 10.01 47.73 17.76
CA SER A 354 10.75 46.71 16.99
C SER A 354 11.10 45.49 17.85
N LEU A 355 11.48 45.69 19.12
CA LEU A 355 11.74 44.59 20.07
C LEU A 355 10.47 43.76 20.36
N SER A 356 9.33 44.42 20.56
CA SER A 356 8.06 43.73 20.81
C SER A 356 7.57 42.96 19.57
N LEU A 357 7.68 43.54 18.36
CA LEU A 357 7.38 42.85 17.11
C LEU A 357 8.29 41.64 16.90
N ALA A 358 9.59 41.78 17.15
CA ALA A 358 10.55 40.67 17.09
C ALA A 358 10.18 39.55 18.05
N LEU A 359 9.78 39.90 19.29
CA LEU A 359 9.36 38.92 20.29
C LEU A 359 8.08 38.19 19.88
N VAL A 360 7.09 38.90 19.33
CA VAL A 360 5.84 38.30 18.81
C VAL A 360 6.14 37.37 17.64
N LEU A 361 6.93 37.80 16.66
CA LEU A 361 7.32 36.97 15.52
C LEU A 361 8.09 35.71 15.98
N THR A 362 9.04 35.88 16.90
CA THR A 362 9.80 34.76 17.48
C THR A 362 8.88 33.81 18.25
N ALA A 363 7.89 34.33 18.99
CA ALA A 363 6.91 33.51 19.69
C ALA A 363 6.01 32.72 18.73
N ILE A 364 5.59 33.32 17.60
CA ILE A 364 4.82 32.64 16.55
C ILE A 364 5.65 31.53 15.90
N GLU A 365 6.92 31.80 15.57
CA GLU A 365 7.83 30.81 15.01
C GLU A 365 8.11 29.68 16.01
N LEU A 366 8.39 30.01 17.27
CA LEU A 366 8.56 29.02 18.34
C LEU A 366 7.30 28.19 18.54
N ALA A 367 6.11 28.80 18.55
CA ALA A 367 4.85 28.06 18.64
C ALA A 367 4.67 27.11 17.45
N SER A 368 5.04 27.55 16.25
CA SER A 368 4.99 26.74 15.03
C SER A 368 5.99 25.57 15.08
N ILE A 369 7.21 25.82 15.56
CA ILE A 369 8.23 24.79 15.78
C ILE A 369 7.80 23.80 16.86
N VAL A 370 7.24 24.28 17.97
CA VAL A 370 6.75 23.44 19.07
C VAL A 370 5.56 22.61 18.62
N LEU A 371 4.62 23.18 17.86
CA LEU A 371 3.51 22.41 17.26
C LEU A 371 4.02 21.33 16.33
N LYS A 372 4.99 21.64 15.47
CA LYS A 372 5.64 20.68 14.59
C LYS A 372 6.35 19.57 15.38
N TRP A 373 7.14 19.94 16.38
CA TRP A 373 7.84 19.00 17.26
C TRP A 373 6.86 18.14 18.08
N ARG A 374 5.75 18.71 18.55
CA ARG A 374 4.71 17.97 19.27
C ARG A 374 4.00 16.98 18.36
N ASN A 375 3.70 17.36 17.13
CA ASN A 375 3.14 16.44 16.14
C ASN A 375 4.14 15.32 15.83
N ASP A 376 5.41 15.65 15.61
CA ASP A 376 6.46 14.66 15.36
C ASP A 376 6.69 13.73 16.55
N THR A 377 6.68 14.24 17.78
CA THR A 377 6.84 13.43 19.01
C THR A 377 5.61 12.60 19.32
N HIS A 378 4.41 13.09 19.05
CA HIS A 378 3.19 12.29 19.16
C HIS A 378 3.19 11.15 18.14
N ILE A 379 3.64 11.42 16.90
CA ILE A 379 3.87 10.39 15.89
C ILE A 379 4.94 9.39 16.37
N ARG A 380 6.06 9.85 16.94
CA ARG A 380 7.12 8.98 17.50
C ARG A 380 6.67 8.16 18.71
N SER A 381 5.93 8.76 19.64
CA SER A 381 5.42 8.07 20.84
C SER A 381 4.37 7.02 20.47
N LYS A 382 3.48 7.32 19.52
CA LYS A 382 2.60 6.32 18.92
C LYS A 382 3.41 5.20 18.28
N ARG A 383 4.47 5.52 17.52
CA ARG A 383 5.39 4.53 16.94
C ARG A 383 6.06 3.65 18.00
N GLU A 384 6.47 4.18 19.14
CA GLU A 384 7.14 3.40 20.19
C GLU A 384 6.18 2.52 20.99
N LYS A 385 5.01 3.04 21.37
CA LYS A 385 3.97 2.24 22.05
C LYS A 385 3.47 1.10 21.15
N LEU A 386 3.36 1.34 19.84
CA LEU A 386 3.01 0.31 18.85
C LEU A 386 4.11 -0.74 18.63
N LYS A 387 5.38 -0.46 18.96
CA LYS A 387 6.47 -1.46 18.91
C LYS A 387 6.55 -2.35 20.14
N GLN A 388 5.99 -1.89 21.27
CA GLN A 388 6.00 -2.63 22.54
C GLN A 388 4.81 -3.58 22.71
N MET A 389 3.75 -3.40 21.92
CA MET A 389 2.62 -4.32 21.76
C MET A 389 2.91 -5.32 20.64
#